data_AF-A0A167MW14-F1
#
_entry.id   AF-A0A167MW14-F1
#
_cell.length_a   1.000
_cell.length_b   1.000
_cell.length_c   1.000
_cell.angle_alpha   90.00
_cell.angle_beta   90.00
_cell.angle_gamma   90.00
#
_symmetry.space_group_name_H-M   'P 1'
#
loop_
_entity.id
_entity.type
_entity.pdbx_description
1 polymer ?
#
loop_
_entity_poly.entity_id
_entity_poly.type
_entity_poly.pdbx_seq_one_letter_code
_entity_poly.pdbx_strand_id
1 'polypeptide(L)'
;MSDSGWKPAPPDPYWSLPESQGGPSRFPTPGARPGRPLPRSLPQQAPPPSALAARLSIWGTAIFIPVAIYYTVFLADYGPQEHIYSPARRWLKEQKEKFFTLTPEQRRLTGIAQPSSETVTAVAAEPTPIDFTPAAPSPVTPAPSTEPTPLDMEKLRERARSRWWGFK
;
A
#
# COMPACT_ATOMS: atom_id res chain seq x y z
N MET A 1 -10.01 44.62 23.53
CA MET A 1 -8.80 44.14 22.83
C MET A 1 -7.97 43.43 23.87
N SER A 2 -8.08 42.11 23.93
CA SER A 2 -7.48 41.30 24.98
C SER A 2 -6.26 40.60 24.41
N ASP A 3 -5.09 40.99 24.90
CA ASP A 3 -3.81 40.40 24.55
C ASP A 3 -3.74 38.98 25.11
N SER A 4 -4.06 37.99 24.28
CA SER A 4 -3.75 36.59 24.55
C SER A 4 -2.23 36.39 24.40
N GLY A 5 -1.52 36.65 25.50
CA GLY A 5 -0.08 36.42 25.63
C GLY A 5 0.25 34.95 25.39
N TRP A 6 0.65 34.64 24.16
CA TRP A 6 1.23 33.35 23.82
C TRP A 6 2.56 33.20 24.55
N LYS A 7 2.64 32.25 25.48
CA LYS A 7 3.90 31.82 26.09
C LYS A 7 4.47 30.68 25.24
N PRO A 8 5.73 30.77 24.80
CA PRO A 8 6.37 29.65 24.12
C PRO A 8 6.40 28.43 25.05
N ALA A 9 6.11 27.25 24.48
CA ALA A 9 6.23 25.99 25.19
C ALA A 9 7.68 25.81 25.69
N PRO A 10 7.89 25.22 26.88
CA PRO A 10 9.22 24.90 27.36
C PRO A 10 9.89 23.94 26.37
N PRO A 11 11.22 24.06 26.16
CA PRO A 11 11.95 23.16 25.29
C PRO A 11 11.80 21.72 25.81
N ASP A 12 11.34 20.82 24.96
CA ASP A 12 11.15 19.41 25.30
C ASP A 12 12.48 18.77 25.71
N PRO A 13 12.59 18.19 26.93
CA PRO A 13 13.83 17.61 27.45
C PRO A 13 14.21 16.28 26.77
N TYR A 14 13.36 15.77 25.86
CA TYR A 14 13.55 14.46 25.22
C TYR A 14 14.32 14.51 23.89
N TRP A 15 14.57 15.70 23.34
CA TRP A 15 15.40 15.87 22.13
C TRP A 15 16.86 16.26 22.40
N SER A 16 17.26 16.30 23.68
CA SER A 16 18.67 16.37 24.06
C SER A 16 19.32 15.01 23.76
N LEU A 17 19.70 14.78 22.50
CA LEU A 17 20.70 13.75 22.20
C LEU A 17 21.87 13.98 23.18
N PRO A 18 22.38 12.93 23.85
CA PRO A 18 23.56 13.07 24.66
C PRO A 18 24.63 13.65 23.74
N GLU A 19 24.99 14.89 24.00
CA GLU A 19 26.09 15.58 23.36
C GLU A 19 27.25 14.59 23.43
N SER A 20 27.62 14.09 22.26
CA SER A 20 28.69 13.13 22.08
C SER A 20 29.93 13.79 22.67
N GLN A 21 30.16 13.55 23.96
CA GLN A 21 31.38 13.91 24.64
C GLN A 21 32.46 13.12 23.93
N GLY A 22 33.07 13.77 22.94
CA GLY A 22 34.30 13.37 22.31
C GLY A 22 35.42 13.48 23.33
N GLY A 23 35.37 12.65 24.37
CA GLY A 23 36.55 12.27 25.12
C GLY A 23 37.42 11.43 24.17
N PRO A 24 38.73 11.68 24.08
CA PRO A 24 39.61 10.86 23.26
C PRO A 24 39.55 9.43 23.80
N SER A 25 38.85 8.55 23.09
CA SER A 25 38.88 7.12 23.33
C SER A 25 40.32 6.66 23.10
N ARG A 26 41.11 6.65 24.18
CA ARG A 26 42.39 5.95 24.25
C ARG A 26 42.07 4.47 24.25
N PHE A 27 41.75 3.94 23.08
CA PHE A 27 41.86 2.51 22.86
C PHE A 27 43.32 2.14 23.13
N PRO A 28 43.61 1.18 24.03
CA PRO A 28 44.95 0.66 24.16
C PRO A 28 45.32 0.04 22.83
N THR A 29 46.27 0.64 22.11
CA THR A 29 46.85 0.12 20.88
C THR A 29 47.38 -1.29 21.16
N PRO A 30 46.70 -2.37 20.75
CA PRO A 30 47.23 -3.70 20.94
C PRO A 30 48.33 -3.85 19.91
N GLY A 31 49.58 -3.81 20.38
CA GLY A 31 50.77 -4.28 19.68
C GLY A 31 50.87 -3.87 18.22
N ALA A 32 51.66 -2.84 17.94
CA ALA A 32 52.19 -2.55 16.62
C ALA A 32 52.82 -3.81 16.00
N ARG A 33 52.02 -4.60 15.28
CA ARG A 33 52.51 -5.66 14.41
C ARG A 33 53.29 -4.95 13.29
N PRO A 34 54.57 -5.28 13.09
CA PRO A 34 55.33 -4.72 11.99
C PRO A 34 54.64 -5.08 10.67
N GLY A 35 54.17 -4.04 9.98
CA GLY A 35 53.92 -3.98 8.54
C GLY A 35 53.29 -5.21 7.89
N ARG A 36 52.00 -5.47 8.14
CA ARG A 36 51.19 -6.03 7.05
C ARG A 36 50.88 -4.87 6.10
N PRO A 37 51.41 -4.84 4.86
CA PRO A 37 50.96 -3.85 3.90
C PRO A 37 49.45 -4.04 3.76
N LEU A 38 48.68 -3.03 4.16
CA LEU A 38 47.25 -3.00 3.85
C LEU A 38 47.15 -3.19 2.33
N PRO A 39 46.33 -4.13 1.82
CA PRO A 39 46.12 -4.25 0.40
C PRO A 39 45.62 -2.89 -0.10
N ARG A 40 46.51 -2.14 -0.76
CA ARG A 40 46.24 -0.81 -1.32
C ARG A 40 45.39 -0.91 -2.60
N SER A 41 44.68 -2.01 -2.77
CA SER A 41 43.57 -2.10 -3.71
C SER A 41 42.41 -1.36 -3.06
N LEU A 42 42.25 -0.09 -3.44
CA LEU A 42 40.95 0.56 -3.35
C LEU A 42 39.93 -0.44 -3.95
N PRO A 43 38.74 -0.62 -3.33
CA PRO A 43 37.73 -1.50 -3.89
C PRO A 43 37.59 -1.12 -5.36
N GLN A 44 37.89 -2.07 -6.24
CA GLN A 44 37.94 -1.85 -7.68
C GLN A 44 36.62 -1.21 -8.07
N GLN A 45 36.67 0.08 -8.36
CA GLN A 45 35.49 0.88 -8.62
C GLN A 45 34.80 0.23 -9.81
N ALA A 46 33.60 -0.30 -9.59
CA ALA A 46 32.84 -0.94 -10.65
C ALA A 46 32.77 0.04 -11.83
N PRO A 47 32.90 -0.44 -13.08
CA PRO A 47 32.79 0.44 -14.23
C PRO A 47 31.46 1.19 -14.15
N PRO A 48 31.43 2.51 -14.42
CA PRO A 48 30.22 3.28 -14.31
C PRO A 48 29.14 2.65 -15.21
N PRO A 49 27.88 2.58 -14.75
CA PRO A 49 26.81 2.05 -15.57
C PRO A 49 26.70 2.85 -16.86
N SER A 50 26.35 2.17 -17.96
CA SER A 50 26.09 2.87 -19.22
C SER A 50 24.98 3.91 -19.02
N ALA A 51 25.06 5.04 -19.73
CA ALA A 51 24.08 6.12 -19.59
C ALA A 51 22.63 5.64 -19.84
N LEU A 52 22.47 4.65 -20.72
CA LEU A 52 21.18 4.00 -20.98
C LEU A 52 20.71 3.17 -19.78
N ALA A 53 21.59 2.39 -19.16
CA ALA A 53 21.25 1.63 -17.95
C ALA A 53 20.85 2.56 -16.78
N ALA A 54 21.57 3.67 -16.60
CA ALA A 54 21.23 4.68 -15.60
C ALA A 54 19.84 5.29 -15.85
N ARG A 55 19.53 5.66 -17.10
CA ARG A 55 18.22 6.20 -17.47
C ARG A 55 17.08 5.21 -17.25
N LEU A 56 17.26 3.96 -17.68
CA LEU A 56 16.25 2.91 -17.48
C LEU A 56 16.03 2.63 -15.99
N SER A 57 17.09 2.65 -15.18
CA SER A 57 16.97 2.49 -13.73
C SER A 57 16.14 3.61 -13.09
N ILE A 58 16.39 4.87 -13.49
CA ILE A 58 15.64 6.03 -13.00
C ILE A 58 14.17 5.93 -13.41
N TRP A 59 13.88 5.69 -14.68
CA TRP A 59 12.51 5.56 -15.18
C TRP A 59 11.78 4.36 -14.59
N GLY A 60 12.46 3.22 -14.48
CA GLY A 60 11.92 2.02 -13.85
C GLY A 60 11.52 2.31 -12.42
N THR A 61 12.41 2.88 -11.62
CA THR A 61 12.13 3.22 -10.22
C THR A 61 10.99 4.24 -10.10
N ALA A 62 10.98 5.27 -10.96
CA ALA A 62 9.95 6.29 -11.00
C ALA A 62 8.56 5.75 -11.36
N ILE A 63 8.47 4.64 -12.11
CA ILE A 63 7.20 4.02 -12.49
C ILE A 63 6.80 2.91 -11.50
N PHE A 64 7.73 2.03 -11.13
CA PHE A 64 7.43 0.87 -10.29
C PHE A 64 7.06 1.24 -8.86
N ILE A 65 7.71 2.25 -8.26
CA ILE A 65 7.39 2.68 -6.89
C ILE A 65 5.94 3.17 -6.78
N PRO A 66 5.45 4.14 -7.58
CA PRO A 66 4.07 4.60 -7.45
C PRO A 66 3.06 3.52 -7.83
N VAL A 67 3.38 2.63 -8.80
CA VAL A 67 2.50 1.50 -9.14
C VAL A 67 2.38 0.51 -7.98
N ALA A 68 3.49 0.20 -7.29
CA ALA A 68 3.46 -0.67 -6.12
C ALA A 68 2.64 -0.05 -4.98
N ILE A 69 2.79 1.26 -4.73
CA ILE A 69 1.99 2.00 -3.74
C ILE A 69 0.51 2.00 -4.14
N TYR A 70 0.19 2.23 -5.41
CA TYR A 70 -1.18 2.18 -5.89
C TYR A 70 -1.80 0.78 -5.70
N TYR A 71 -1.05 -0.27 -6.05
CA TYR A 71 -1.49 -1.65 -5.88
C TYR A 71 -1.75 -1.96 -4.40
N THR A 72 -0.84 -1.60 -3.50
CA THR A 72 -0.99 -1.86 -2.05
C THR A 72 -2.19 -1.12 -1.48
N VAL A 73 -2.37 0.16 -1.81
CA VAL A 73 -3.46 0.98 -1.26
C VAL A 73 -4.82 0.53 -1.79
N PHE A 74 -4.95 0.23 -3.09
CA PHE A 74 -6.25 0.05 -3.73
C PHE A 74 -6.62 -1.38 -4.13
N LEU A 75 -5.65 -2.21 -4.51
CA LEU A 75 -5.91 -3.53 -5.09
C LEU A 75 -5.58 -4.69 -4.14
N ALA A 76 -4.54 -4.54 -3.32
CA ALA A 76 -4.13 -5.59 -2.39
C ALA A 76 -5.23 -5.80 -1.33
N ASP A 77 -5.70 -7.04 -1.23
CA ASP A 77 -6.64 -7.45 -0.20
C ASP A 77 -5.82 -8.02 0.97
N TYR A 78 -5.65 -7.24 2.04
CA TYR A 78 -4.93 -7.70 3.23
C TYR A 78 -5.85 -8.44 4.23
N GLY A 79 -6.98 -8.95 3.76
CA GLY A 79 -7.86 -9.82 4.55
C GLY A 79 -8.97 -9.06 5.29
N PRO A 80 -9.68 -9.75 6.22
CA PRO A 80 -10.96 -9.30 6.78
C PRO A 80 -10.86 -8.14 7.79
N GLN A 81 -9.66 -7.74 8.19
CA GLN A 81 -9.48 -6.64 9.13
C GLN A 81 -9.56 -5.28 8.43
N GLU A 82 -10.01 -4.25 9.15
CA GLU A 82 -10.14 -2.90 8.60
C GLU A 82 -8.74 -2.32 8.29
N HIS A 83 -8.42 -2.15 7.00
CA HIS A 83 -7.13 -1.59 6.60
C HIS A 83 -7.08 -0.09 6.82
N ILE A 84 -5.89 0.42 7.11
CA ILE A 84 -5.60 1.86 7.28
C ILE A 84 -6.03 2.66 6.04
N TYR A 85 -6.07 2.01 4.87
CA TYR A 85 -6.47 2.60 3.60
C TYR A 85 -7.97 2.54 3.29
N SER A 86 -8.79 1.98 4.19
CA SER A 86 -10.24 1.89 4.00
C SER A 86 -10.92 3.26 3.78
N PRO A 87 -10.55 4.34 4.50
CA PRO A 87 -11.09 5.68 4.22
C PRO A 87 -10.75 6.17 2.81
N ALA A 88 -9.51 5.96 2.33
CA ALA A 88 -9.09 6.35 0.99
C ALA A 88 -9.84 5.57 -0.10
N ARG A 89 -10.13 4.28 0.13
CA ARG A 89 -10.96 3.45 -0.76
C ARG A 89 -12.40 3.94 -0.84
N ARG A 90 -13.00 4.34 0.29
CA ARG A 90 -14.36 4.92 0.34
C ARG A 90 -14.43 6.23 -0.44
N TRP A 91 -13.46 7.14 -0.21
CA TRP A 91 -13.34 8.37 -0.99
C TRP A 91 -13.19 8.10 -2.49
N LEU A 92 -12.31 7.18 -2.90
CA LEU A 92 -12.15 6.85 -4.32
C LEU A 92 -13.44 6.29 -4.93
N LYS A 93 -14.18 5.46 -4.18
CA LYS A 93 -15.48 4.94 -4.62
C LYS A 93 -16.49 6.06 -4.85
N GLU A 94 -16.59 7.03 -3.92
CA GLU A 94 -17.45 8.20 -4.08
C GLU A 94 -17.04 9.05 -5.29
N GLN A 95 -15.74 9.23 -5.53
CA GLN A 95 -15.27 9.95 -6.72
C GLN A 95 -15.63 9.19 -8.00
N LYS A 96 -15.39 7.87 -8.03
CA LYS A 96 -15.78 7.03 -9.17
C LYS A 96 -17.28 7.10 -9.41
N GLU A 97 -18.10 7.05 -8.39
CA GLU A 97 -19.55 7.23 -8.52
C GLU A 97 -19.87 8.59 -9.12
N LYS A 98 -19.27 9.69 -8.66
CA LYS A 98 -19.47 11.03 -9.25
C LYS A 98 -19.09 11.09 -10.74
N PHE A 99 -18.01 10.41 -11.14
CA PHE A 99 -17.55 10.40 -12.54
C PHE A 99 -18.33 9.44 -13.44
N PHE A 100 -18.81 8.30 -12.92
CA PHE A 100 -19.53 7.29 -13.69
C PHE A 100 -21.05 7.38 -13.56
N THR A 101 -21.58 8.15 -12.60
CA THR A 101 -22.97 8.61 -12.64
C THR A 101 -23.03 9.73 -13.64
N LEU A 102 -23.83 9.55 -14.70
CA LEU A 102 -24.15 10.54 -15.73
C LEU A 102 -24.10 11.96 -15.14
N THR A 103 -23.35 12.86 -15.78
CA THR A 103 -23.35 14.27 -15.38
C THR A 103 -24.79 14.76 -15.28
N PRO A 104 -25.13 15.68 -14.38
CA PRO A 104 -26.51 16.12 -14.18
C PRO A 104 -27.19 16.56 -15.50
N GLU A 105 -26.41 17.05 -16.46
CA GLU A 105 -26.88 17.34 -17.83
C GLU A 105 -27.17 16.09 -18.66
N GLN A 106 -26.30 15.07 -18.63
CA GLN A 106 -26.55 13.78 -19.29
C GLN A 106 -27.73 13.02 -18.66
N ARG A 107 -27.93 13.16 -17.34
CA ARG A 107 -29.08 12.58 -16.61
C ARG A 107 -30.40 13.25 -17.03
N ARG A 108 -30.40 14.56 -17.32
CA ARG A 108 -31.55 15.25 -17.92
C ARG A 108 -31.90 14.72 -19.32
N LEU A 109 -30.89 14.43 -20.14
CA LEU A 109 -31.09 13.89 -21.50
C LEU A 109 -31.57 12.43 -21.49
N THR A 110 -31.23 11.66 -20.45
CA THR A 110 -31.65 10.24 -20.32
C THR A 110 -32.96 10.05 -19.58
N GLY A 111 -33.61 11.12 -19.08
CA GLY A 111 -34.96 11.07 -18.49
C GLY A 111 -35.06 10.31 -17.16
N ILE A 112 -33.94 9.93 -16.55
CA ILE A 112 -33.92 9.22 -15.25
C ILE A 112 -34.08 10.28 -14.14
N ALA A 113 -35.31 10.43 -13.65
CA ALA A 113 -35.63 11.31 -12.52
C ALA A 113 -34.78 10.98 -11.28
N GLN A 114 -34.29 12.01 -10.59
CA GLN A 114 -33.57 11.91 -9.32
C GLN A 114 -34.45 11.23 -8.26
N PRO A 115 -33.97 10.20 -7.52
CA PRO A 115 -34.46 10.00 -6.17
C PRO A 115 -33.84 11.11 -5.32
N SER A 116 -34.66 12.09 -4.98
CA SER A 116 -34.40 13.10 -3.97
C SER A 116 -33.90 12.43 -2.68
N SER A 117 -32.76 12.87 -2.19
CA SER A 117 -32.27 12.55 -0.85
C SER A 117 -33.30 13.00 0.19
N GLU A 118 -34.10 12.08 0.70
CA GLU A 118 -34.88 12.30 1.92
C GLU A 118 -33.98 12.10 3.13
N THR A 119 -33.73 13.24 3.79
CA THR A 119 -33.35 13.39 5.19
C THR A 119 -34.17 12.46 6.08
N VAL A 120 -33.53 11.47 6.71
CA VAL A 120 -34.10 10.82 7.91
C VAL A 120 -33.17 11.09 9.08
N THR A 121 -33.34 12.28 9.66
CA THR A 121 -32.97 12.56 11.04
C THR A 121 -34.24 12.51 11.87
N ALA A 122 -34.30 11.48 12.73
CA ALA A 122 -35.03 11.43 14.00
C ALA A 122 -36.55 11.72 14.02
N VAL A 123 -37.35 10.65 14.06
CA VAL A 123 -38.54 10.62 14.92
C VAL A 123 -38.37 9.47 15.90
N ALA A 124 -38.26 9.85 17.17
CA ALA A 124 -38.33 8.97 18.32
C ALA A 124 -39.70 8.27 18.33
N ALA A 125 -39.70 6.95 18.19
CA ALA A 125 -40.74 6.06 18.68
C ALA A 125 -40.08 4.71 18.99
N GLU A 126 -40.03 4.42 20.28
CA GLU A 126 -39.59 3.15 20.89
C GLU A 126 -40.50 1.97 20.47
N PRO A 127 -40.15 0.72 20.82
CA PRO A 127 -39.94 -0.38 19.88
C PRO A 127 -41.14 -1.31 19.80
N THR A 128 -41.53 -1.74 18.60
CA THR A 128 -42.29 -2.99 18.47
C THR A 128 -41.28 -4.14 18.33
N PRO A 129 -41.30 -5.12 19.25
CA PRO A 129 -40.45 -6.30 19.12
C PRO A 129 -41.00 -7.14 17.96
N ILE A 130 -40.38 -6.99 16.79
CA ILE A 130 -40.57 -7.92 15.69
C ILE A 130 -39.71 -9.13 16.00
N ASP A 131 -40.40 -10.21 16.35
CA ASP A 131 -39.86 -11.52 16.67
C ASP A 131 -39.19 -12.11 15.42
N PHE A 132 -37.91 -11.81 15.20
CA PHE A 132 -37.12 -12.50 14.20
C PHE A 132 -36.70 -13.86 14.74
N THR A 133 -37.63 -14.82 14.71
CA THR A 133 -37.26 -16.24 14.70
C THR A 133 -36.40 -16.46 13.45
N PRO A 134 -35.08 -16.75 13.56
CA PRO A 134 -34.32 -17.12 12.38
C PRO A 134 -34.83 -18.49 11.94
N ALA A 135 -35.60 -18.51 10.85
CA ALA A 135 -35.83 -19.72 10.10
C ALA A 135 -34.47 -20.35 9.80
N ALA A 136 -34.30 -21.60 10.24
CA ALA A 136 -33.08 -22.37 10.05
C ALA A 136 -32.58 -22.24 8.60
N PRO A 137 -31.28 -21.97 8.38
CA PRO A 137 -30.74 -21.99 7.03
C PRO A 137 -30.83 -23.41 6.49
N SER A 138 -31.66 -23.60 5.47
CA SER A 138 -31.61 -24.79 4.61
C SER A 138 -30.17 -25.05 4.18
N PRO A 139 -29.70 -26.30 4.18
CA PRO A 139 -28.34 -26.63 3.79
C PRO A 139 -28.12 -26.25 2.32
N VAL A 140 -27.37 -25.17 2.09
CA VAL A 140 -26.85 -24.82 0.78
C VAL A 140 -25.91 -25.96 0.38
N THR A 141 -26.36 -26.76 -0.57
CA THR A 141 -25.53 -27.76 -1.24
C THR A 141 -24.37 -27.02 -1.90
N PRO A 142 -23.10 -27.27 -1.51
CA PRO A 142 -21.98 -26.67 -2.23
C PRO A 142 -21.96 -27.24 -3.64
N ALA A 143 -22.00 -26.35 -4.62
CA ALA A 143 -21.77 -26.70 -6.02
C ALA A 143 -20.42 -27.42 -6.18
N PRO A 144 -20.30 -28.40 -7.09
CA PRO A 144 -19.10 -29.18 -7.27
C PRO A 144 -17.93 -28.28 -7.66
N SER A 145 -16.89 -28.26 -6.82
CA SER A 145 -15.61 -27.66 -7.12
C SER A 145 -15.01 -28.36 -8.33
N THR A 146 -14.88 -27.65 -9.45
CA THR A 146 -14.06 -28.09 -10.59
C THR A 146 -12.60 -28.02 -10.16
N GLU A 147 -12.13 -29.06 -9.50
CA GLU A 147 -10.72 -29.29 -9.21
C GLU A 147 -10.02 -29.61 -10.54
N PRO A 148 -9.04 -28.80 -10.99
CA PRO A 148 -8.30 -29.10 -12.20
C PRO A 148 -7.41 -30.32 -11.94
N THR A 149 -7.78 -31.44 -12.59
CA THR A 149 -7.06 -32.71 -12.58
C THR A 149 -5.53 -32.50 -12.70
N PRO A 150 -4.70 -33.17 -11.87
CA PRO A 150 -3.25 -32.96 -11.82
C PRO A 150 -2.50 -33.24 -13.13
N LEU A 151 -3.14 -33.94 -14.08
CA LEU A 151 -2.59 -34.23 -15.41
C LEU A 151 -2.40 -33.01 -16.32
N ASP A 152 -3.12 -31.90 -16.09
CA ASP A 152 -3.03 -30.72 -16.98
C ASP A 152 -1.92 -29.73 -16.58
N MET A 153 -1.47 -29.80 -15.32
CA MET A 153 -0.43 -28.91 -14.79
C MET A 153 0.96 -29.22 -15.35
N GLU A 154 1.23 -30.49 -15.65
CA GLU A 154 2.52 -30.92 -16.21
C GLU A 154 2.71 -30.40 -17.64
N LYS A 155 1.65 -30.45 -18.45
CA LYS A 155 1.62 -29.95 -19.83
C LYS A 155 1.77 -28.43 -19.90
N LEU A 156 1.18 -27.70 -18.95
CA LEU A 156 1.35 -26.25 -18.80
C LEU A 156 2.80 -25.89 -18.40
N ARG A 157 3.40 -26.66 -17.49
CA ARG A 157 4.78 -26.45 -17.04
C ARG A 157 5.81 -26.74 -18.14
N GLU A 158 5.51 -27.69 -19.02
CA GLU A 158 6.34 -28.03 -20.17
C GLU A 158 6.25 -26.96 -21.27
N ARG A 159 5.06 -26.43 -21.57
CA ARG A 159 4.89 -25.27 -22.46
C ARG A 159 5.58 -24.01 -21.96
N ALA A 160 5.55 -23.76 -20.66
CA ALA A 160 6.23 -22.61 -20.06
C ALA A 160 7.76 -22.71 -20.19
N ARG A 161 8.33 -23.92 -20.01
CA ARG A 161 9.77 -24.16 -20.19
C ARG A 161 10.19 -24.03 -21.66
N SER A 162 9.41 -24.57 -22.58
CA SER A 162 9.76 -24.53 -24.01
C SER A 162 9.75 -23.12 -24.60
N ARG A 163 8.91 -22.21 -24.07
CA ARG A 163 8.88 -20.80 -24.51
C ARG A 163 10.08 -19.99 -24.02
N TRP A 164 10.77 -20.42 -22.96
CA TRP A 164 11.83 -19.63 -22.34
C TRP A 164 13.22 -19.87 -22.94
N TRP A 165 13.43 -21.02 -23.60
CA TRP A 165 14.72 -21.39 -24.20
C TRP A 165 14.77 -21.27 -25.74
N GLY A 166 13.71 -20.74 -26.36
CA GLY A 166 13.52 -20.75 -27.82
C GLY A 166 13.81 -19.44 -28.56
N PHE A 167 14.56 -18.49 -27.98
CA PHE A 167 15.02 -17.29 -28.71
C PHE A 167 16.50 -17.47 -29.09
N LYS A 168 16.73 -17.79 -30.36
CA LYS A 168 18.04 -17.77 -31.00
C LYS A 168 17.96 -16.88 -32.24
#